data_AF-Q9AVK2-F1
#
_entry.id   AF-Q9AVK2-F1
#
_cell.length_a   1.000
_cell.length_b   1.000
_cell.length_c   1.000
_cell.angle_alpha   90.00
_cell.angle_beta   90.00
_cell.angle_gamma   90.00
#
_symmetry.space_group_name_H-M   'P 1'
#
loop_
_entity.id
_entity.type
_entity.pdbx_description
1 polymer ?
#
loop_
_entity_poly.entity_id
_entity_poly.type
_entity_poly.pdbx_seq_one_letter_code
_entity_poly.pdbx_strand_id
1 'polypeptide(L)' 'DVQQCCNQLEQIQDPQCRCEGLMKVVQQEEQTGKVQGRQRQQMLQTAENLPGLCRLSPQRCEIQT' A
#
# COMPACT_ATOMS: atom_id res chain seq x y z
N ASP A 1 -11.04 -1.55 -7.07
CA ASP A 1 -10.63 -2.49 -8.14
C ASP A 1 -9.11 -2.68 -8.06
N VAL A 2 -8.61 -3.92 -7.96
CA VAL A 2 -7.17 -4.18 -7.78
C VAL A 2 -6.36 -3.75 -9.01
N GLN A 3 -6.91 -3.85 -10.22
CA GLN A 3 -6.21 -3.46 -11.44
C GLN A 3 -5.94 -1.95 -11.44
N GLN A 4 -6.91 -1.14 -11.01
CA GLN A 4 -6.73 0.30 -10.90
C GLN A 4 -5.66 0.68 -9.86
N CYS A 5 -5.56 -0.06 -8.75
CA CYS A 5 -4.51 0.14 -7.76
C CYS A 5 -3.13 -0.21 -8.33
N CYS A 6 -3.03 -1.32 -9.07
CA CYS A 6 -1.77 -1.71 -9.72
C CYS A 6 -1.31 -0.68 -10.76
N ASN A 7 -2.23 -0.14 -11.58
CA ASN A 7 -1.89 0.89 -12.55
C ASN A 7 -1.39 2.17 -11.88
N GLN A 8 -1.98 2.59 -10.76
CA GLN A 8 -1.51 3.74 -9.98
C GLN A 8 -0.12 3.50 -9.38
N LEU A 9 0.13 2.28 -8.88
CA LEU A 9 1.41 1.91 -8.30
C LEU A 9 2.53 1.81 -9.34
N GLU A 10 2.21 1.34 -10.56
CA GLU A 10 3.15 1.24 -11.68
C GLU A 10 3.60 2.62 -12.18
N GLN A 11 2.73 3.64 -12.11
CA GLN A 11 3.08 5.02 -12.48
C GLN A 11 4.18 5.62 -11.60
N ILE A 12 4.43 5.05 -10.42
CA ILE A 12 5.59 5.40 -9.59
C ILE A 12 6.81 4.71 -10.20
N GLN A 13 7.57 5.48 -10.97
CA GLN A 13 8.71 5.02 -11.76
C GLN A 13 9.85 4.49 -10.89
N ASP A 14 10.09 5.12 -9.73
CA ASP A 14 11.10 4.66 -8.78
C ASP A 14 10.53 3.51 -7.92
N PRO A 15 11.11 2.30 -8.00
CA PRO A 15 10.71 1.18 -7.15
C PRO A 15 10.72 1.50 -5.66
N GLN A 16 11.66 2.33 -5.18
CA GLN A 16 11.75 2.68 -3.76
C GLN A 16 10.57 3.55 -3.32
N CYS A 17 10.16 4.50 -4.16
CA CYS A 17 9.04 5.40 -3.85
C CYS A 17 7.66 4.71 -3.86
N ARG A 18 7.54 3.50 -4.42
CA ARG A 18 6.28 2.74 -4.40
C ARG A 18 5.83 2.46 -2.97
N CYS A 19 6.77 2.05 -2.10
CA CYS A 19 6.47 1.80 -0.70
C CYS A 19 6.14 3.08 0.06
N GLU A 20 6.82 4.19 -0.23
CA GLU A 20 6.50 5.50 0.36
C GLU A 20 5.10 5.97 -0.03
N GLY A 21 4.70 5.77 -1.30
CA GLY A 21 3.36 6.08 -1.77
C GLY A 21 2.30 5.27 -1.03
N LEU A 22 2.52 3.96 -0.87
CA LEU A 22 1.62 3.08 -0.11
C LEU A 22 1.54 3.46 1.36
N MET A 23 2.67 3.79 1.99
CA MET A 23 2.72 4.25 3.39
C MET A 23 1.89 5.51 3.60
N LYS A 24 1.97 6.49 2.69
CA LYS A 24 1.16 7.73 2.77
C LYS A 24 -0.35 7.44 2.68
N VAL A 25 -0.76 6.53 1.80
CA VAL A 25 -2.17 6.14 1.68
C VAL A 25 -2.66 5.48 2.97
N VAL A 26 -1.90 4.55 3.54
CA VAL A 26 -2.25 3.90 4.80
C VAL A 26 -2.37 4.92 5.93
N GLN A 27 -1.40 5.82 6.09
CA GLN A 27 -1.44 6.87 7.11
C GLN A 27 -2.66 7.78 6.96
N GLN A 28 -3.03 8.13 5.72
CA GLN A 28 -4.21 8.95 5.45
C GLN A 28 -5.50 8.23 5.87
N GLU A 29 -5.64 6.95 5.54
CA GLU A 29 -6.81 6.15 5.93
C GLU A 29 -6.93 6.00 7.45
N GLU A 30 -5.82 5.81 8.16
CA GLU A 30 -5.80 5.76 9.63
C GLU A 30 -6.25 7.08 10.26
N GLN A 31 -5.80 8.22 9.72
CA GLN A 31 -6.18 9.55 10.23
C GLN A 31 -7.68 9.81 10.08
N THR A 32 -8.37 9.16 9.15
CA THR A 32 -9.83 9.29 9.05
C THR A 32 -10.58 8.65 10.22
N GLY A 33 -9.91 7.84 11.05
CA GLY A 33 -10.50 7.15 12.20
C GLY A 33 -11.47 6.03 11.84
N LYS A 34 -11.72 5.79 10.54
CA LYS A 34 -12.66 4.79 10.02
C LYS A 34 -12.12 3.37 10.07
N VAL A 35 -10.79 3.22 10.13
CA VAL A 35 -10.12 1.92 10.07
C VAL A 35 -9.42 1.65 11.40
N GLN A 36 -9.92 0.68 12.18
CA GLN A 36 -9.40 0.37 13.51
C GLN A 36 -9.28 -1.14 13.75
N GLY A 37 -8.46 -1.51 14.74
CA GLY A 37 -8.30 -2.88 15.21
C GLY A 37 -7.95 -3.87 14.09
N ARG A 38 -8.79 -4.88 13.89
CA ARG A 38 -8.57 -5.93 12.89
C ARG A 38 -8.60 -5.41 11.45
N GLN A 39 -9.43 -4.41 11.17
CA GLN A 39 -9.54 -3.83 9.84
C GLN A 39 -8.26 -3.08 9.46
N ARG A 40 -7.63 -2.42 10.43
CA ARG A 40 -6.31 -1.79 10.29
C ARG A 40 -5.23 -2.82 9.95
N GLN A 41 -5.19 -3.93 10.69
CA GLN A 41 -4.21 -5.00 10.42
C GLN A 41 -4.38 -5.61 9.02
N GLN A 42 -5.61 -5.80 8.56
CA GLN A 42 -5.89 -6.29 7.20
C GLN A 42 -5.47 -5.27 6.14
N MET A 43 -5.72 -3.98 6.38
CA MET A 43 -5.29 -2.91 5.48
C MET A 43 -3.77 -2.86 5.35
N LEU A 44 -3.05 -2.88 6.47
CA LEU A 44 -1.58 -2.92 6.50
C LEU A 44 -1.04 -4.12 5.70
N GLN A 45 -1.52 -5.33 6.00
CA GLN A 45 -1.09 -6.53 5.28
C GLN A 45 -1.38 -6.47 3.78
N THR A 46 -2.51 -5.88 3.39
CA THR A 46 -2.86 -5.73 1.97
C THR A 46 -1.91 -4.75 1.29
N ALA A 47 -1.63 -3.61 1.92
CA ALA A 47 -0.73 -2.61 1.38
C ALA A 47 0.73 -3.12 1.28
N GLU A 48 1.21 -3.88 2.28
CA GLU A 48 2.55 -4.49 2.23
C GLU A 48 2.73 -5.43 1.04
N ASN A 49 1.69 -6.20 0.69
CA ASN A 49 1.76 -7.22 -0.37
C ASN A 49 1.28 -6.72 -1.73
N LEU A 50 0.70 -5.51 -1.80
CA LEU A 50 0.13 -4.96 -3.03
C LEU A 50 1.13 -4.92 -4.20
N PRO A 51 2.39 -4.49 -4.03
CA PRO A 51 3.36 -4.52 -5.12
C PRO A 51 3.55 -5.92 -5.72
N GLY A 52 3.65 -6.95 -4.87
CA GLY A 52 3.79 -8.35 -5.29
C GLY A 52 2.54 -8.87 -6.00
N LEU A 53 1.35 -8.50 -5.54
CA LEU A 53 0.09 -8.79 -6.24
C LEU A 53 0.07 -8.17 -7.64
N CYS A 54 0.66 -6.99 -7.79
CA CYS A 54 0.81 -6.28 -9.06
C CYS A 54 2.03 -6.71 -9.87
N ARG A 55 2.86 -7.65 -9.37
CA ARG A 55 4.15 -8.09 -9.96
C ARG A 55 5.15 -6.93 -10.17
N LEU A 56 5.09 -5.94 -9.31
CA LEU A 56 5.98 -4.77 -9.28
C LEU A 56 7.11 -4.98 -8.27
N SER A 57 8.28 -4.43 -8.55
CA SER A 57 9.39 -4.36 -7.59
C SER A 57 9.27 -3.09 -6.73
N PRO A 58 9.63 -3.16 -5.42
CA PRO A 58 9.85 -4.37 -4.63
C PRO A 58 8.55 -5.16 -4.46
N GLN A 59 8.61 -6.49 -4.35
CA GLN A 59 7.39 -7.33 -4.23
C GLN A 59 6.68 -7.21 -2.88
N ARG A 60 7.37 -6.71 -1.85
CA ARG A 60 6.81 -6.45 -0.54
C ARG A 60 7.36 -5.13 0.00
N CYS A 61 6.49 -4.38 0.66
CA CYS A 61 6.86 -3.19 1.41
C CYS A 61 6.76 -3.46 2.91
N GLU A 62 7.65 -2.86 3.69
CA GLU A 62 7.49 -2.77 5.13
C GLU A 62 6.81 -1.44 5.44
N ILE A 63 5.56 -1.49 5.88
CA ILE A 63 4.79 -0.28 6.16
C ILE A 63 4.75 -0.09 7.67
N GLN A 64 5.56 0.85 8.14
CA GLN A 64 5.56 1.30 9.53
C GLN A 64 4.70 2.57 9.64
N THR A 65 3.77 2.56 10.58
CA THR A 65 2.77 3.61 10.84
C THR A 65 2.68 3.92 12.32
#